data_AF-A0A2D6XBB2-F1
#
_entry.id   AF-A0A2D6XBB2-F1
#
_cell.length_a   1.000
_cell.length_b   1.000
_cell.length_c   1.000
_cell.angle_alpha   90.00
_cell.angle_beta   90.00
_cell.angle_gamma   90.00
#
_symmetry.space_group_name_H-M   'P 1'
#
loop_
_entity.id
_entity.type
_entity.pdbx_description
1 polymer ?
#
loop_
_entity_poly.entity_id
_entity_poly.type
_entity_poly.pdbx_seq_one_letter_code
_entity_poly.pdbx_strand_id
1 'polypeptide(L)' 'MIAMSYKLGCRTTESGPFAYNALRFATREEAETYGLELSMRWLALRDWETHESDEPVNYAIKDGKAVRIEMEV' A
#
# COMPACT_ATOMS: atom_id res chain seq x y z
N MET A 1 -20.99 -4.54 6.83
CA MET A 1 -20.16 -4.24 5.65
C MET A 1 -18.74 -4.09 6.14
N ILE A 2 -17.81 -4.89 5.64
CA ILE A 2 -16.39 -4.71 5.98
C ILE A 2 -15.95 -3.41 5.30
N ALA A 3 -15.32 -2.50 6.03
CA ALA A 3 -14.81 -1.26 5.45
C ALA A 3 -13.79 -1.61 4.37
N MET A 4 -13.99 -1.11 3.13
CA MET A 4 -13.02 -1.26 2.06
C MET A 4 -11.74 -0.49 2.40
N SER A 5 -10.60 -1.16 2.25
CA SER A 5 -9.28 -0.55 2.34
C SER A 5 -8.56 -0.67 0.99
N TYR A 6 -7.40 -0.04 0.89
CA TYR A 6 -6.55 -0.07 -0.31
C TYR A 6 -5.19 -0.69 0.01
N LYS A 7 -4.65 -1.45 -0.94
CA LYS A 7 -3.33 -2.07 -0.87
C LYS A 7 -2.51 -1.76 -2.11
N LEU A 8 -1.19 -1.67 -1.92
CA LEU A 8 -0.26 -1.51 -3.02
C LEU A 8 0.22 -2.88 -3.52
N GLY A 9 0.01 -3.16 -4.80
CA GLY A 9 0.67 -4.23 -5.52
C GLY A 9 2.00 -3.75 -6.09
N CYS A 10 3.05 -4.56 -6.00
CA CYS A 10 4.36 -4.26 -6.59
C CYS A 10 4.88 -5.39 -7.50
N ARG A 11 5.70 -5.03 -8.49
CA ARG A 11 6.42 -5.99 -9.35
C ARG A 11 7.88 -5.59 -9.50
N THR A 12 8.75 -6.60 -9.52
CA THR A 12 10.21 -6.44 -9.72
C THR A 12 10.66 -6.93 -11.10
N THR A 13 9.71 -7.39 -11.90
CA THR A 13 9.87 -7.88 -13.28
C THR A 13 9.01 -7.04 -14.22
N GLU A 14 9.32 -7.04 -15.51
CA GLU A 14 8.54 -6.31 -16.53
C GLU A 14 7.14 -6.92 -16.77
N SER A 15 6.94 -8.16 -16.34
CA SER A 15 5.67 -8.89 -16.47
C SER A 15 5.46 -9.82 -15.27
N GLY A 16 4.22 -10.28 -15.08
CA GLY A 16 3.84 -11.18 -13.98
C GLY A 16 2.82 -10.56 -13.04
N PRO A 17 2.35 -11.33 -12.03
CA PRO A 17 1.36 -10.86 -11.06
C PRO A 17 1.97 -9.83 -10.09
N PHE A 18 1.13 -8.94 -9.57
CA PHE A 18 1.51 -8.08 -8.45
C PHE A 18 1.67 -8.89 -7.17
N ALA A 19 2.75 -8.63 -6.43
CA ALA A 19 2.94 -9.07 -5.06
C ALA A 19 2.42 -8.02 -4.09
N TYR A 20 1.95 -8.44 -2.92
CA TYR A 20 1.39 -7.56 -1.89
C TYR A 20 2.07 -7.78 -0.55
N ASN A 21 2.17 -6.71 0.23
CA ASN A 21 2.51 -6.78 1.64
C ASN A 21 1.23 -6.64 2.51
N ALA A 22 1.42 -6.52 3.82
CA ALA A 22 0.33 -6.44 4.79
C ALA A 22 -0.24 -5.02 5.02
N LEU A 23 0.20 -3.99 4.29
CA LEU A 23 -0.26 -2.62 4.52
C LEU A 23 -1.62 -2.38 3.86
N ARG A 24 -2.56 -1.87 4.64
CA ARG A 24 -3.94 -1.53 4.26
C ARG A 24 -4.22 -0.09 4.66
N PHE A 25 -4.54 0.72 3.66
CA PHE A 25 -4.76 2.16 3.78
C PHE A 25 -6.24 2.50 3.66
N ALA A 26 -6.67 3.61 4.27
CA ALA A 26 -8.06 4.02 4.24
C ALA A 26 -8.47 4.57 2.87
N THR A 27 -7.53 5.21 2.16
CA THR A 27 -7.81 5.81 0.85
C THR A 27 -6.85 5.34 -0.23
N ARG A 28 -7.27 5.51 -1.49
CA ARG A 28 -6.43 5.23 -2.66
C ARG A 28 -5.19 6.13 -2.66
N GLU A 29 -5.35 7.40 -2.32
CA GLU A 29 -4.28 8.40 -2.29
C GLU A 29 -3.19 8.02 -1.27
N GLU A 30 -3.56 7.46 -0.12
CA GLU A 30 -2.60 6.96 0.86
C GLU A 30 -1.79 5.78 0.31
N ALA A 31 -2.44 4.83 -0.36
CA ALA A 31 -1.77 3.70 -0.98
C ALA A 31 -0.86 4.13 -2.14
N GLU A 32 -1.28 5.10 -2.95
CA GLU A 32 -0.48 5.67 -4.04
C GLU A 32 0.72 6.46 -3.52
N THR A 33 0.55 7.20 -2.41
CA THR A 33 1.67 7.89 -1.74
C THR A 33 2.71 6.88 -1.25
N TYR A 34 2.27 5.76 -0.69
CA TYR A 34 3.17 4.66 -0.32
C TYR A 34 3.87 4.05 -1.55
N GLY A 35 3.16 3.89 -2.67
CA GLY A 35 3.74 3.42 -3.94
C GLY A 35 4.85 4.32 -4.46
N LEU A 36 4.61 5.64 -4.45
CA LEU A 36 5.60 6.63 -4.84
C LEU A 36 6.82 6.60 -3.92
N GLU A 37 6.62 6.60 -2.59
CA GLU A 37 7.70 6.51 -1.60
C GLU A 37 8.53 5.24 -1.79
N LEU A 38 7.86 4.08 -1.93
CA LEU A 38 8.51 2.80 -2.15
C LEU A 38 9.36 2.81 -3.43
N SER A 39 8.85 3.40 -4.51
CA SER A 39 9.57 3.53 -5.79
C SER A 39 10.85 4.38 -5.68
N MET A 40 10.87 5.37 -4.79
CA MET A 40 12.05 6.22 -4.57
C MET A 40 13.15 5.51 -3.78
N ARG A 41 12.80 4.60 -2.86
CA ARG A 41 13.79 3.93 -1.99
C ARG A 41 14.13 2.49 -2.39
N TRP A 42 13.32 1.84 -3.22
CA TRP A 42 13.55 0.44 -3.62
C TRP A 42 13.78 0.31 -5.13
N LEU A 43 15.05 0.32 -5.53
CA LEU A 43 15.49 0.33 -6.93
C LEU A 43 15.15 -0.95 -7.73
N ALA A 44 14.67 -2.01 -7.07
CA ALA A 44 14.22 -3.22 -7.75
C ALA A 44 12.77 -3.12 -8.26
N LEU A 45 12.02 -2.10 -7.83
CA LEU A 45 10.63 -1.90 -8.24
C LEU A 45 10.58 -1.52 -9.73
N ARG A 46 9.81 -2.27 -10.51
CA ARG A 46 9.58 -2.03 -11.93
C ARG A 46 8.22 -1.41 -12.21
N ASP A 47 7.22 -1.80 -11.42
CA ASP A 47 5.86 -1.30 -11.57
C ASP A 47 5.09 -1.44 -10.24
N TRP A 48 4.07 -0.60 -10.05
CA TRP A 48 3.19 -0.64 -8.89
C TRP A 48 1.78 -0.13 -9.22
N GLU A 49 0.78 -0.71 -8.57
CA GLU A 49 -0.63 -0.34 -8.74
C GLU A 49 -1.38 -0.44 -7.42
N THR A 50 -2.36 0.44 -7.22
CA THR A 50 -3.25 0.43 -6.05
C THR A 50 -4.51 -0.37 -6.35
N HIS A 51 -4.81 -1.35 -5.48
CA HIS A 51 -5.99 -2.20 -5.57
C HIS A 51 -6.85 -2.09 -4.30
N GLU A 52 -8.14 -2.35 -4.45
CA GLU A 52 -9.07 -2.51 -3.32
C GLU A 52 -8.76 -3.78 -2.51
N SER A 53 -9.12 -3.75 -1.23
CA SER A 53 -9.00 -4.87 -0.31
C SER A 53 -10.17 -4.90 0.66
N ASP A 54 -10.56 -6.11 1.03
CA ASP A 54 -11.56 -6.44 2.03
C ASP A 54 -10.98 -6.62 3.44
N GLU A 55 -9.72 -6.24 3.63
CA GLU A 55 -9.02 -6.33 4.90
C GLU A 55 -9.14 -5.01 5.67
N PRO A 56 -9.12 -5.02 7.01
CA PRO A 56 -9.21 -3.80 7.81
C PRO A 56 -8.01 -2.88 7.57
N VAL A 57 -8.26 -1.57 7.59
CA VAL A 57 -7.21 -0.54 7.57
C VAL A 57 -6.27 -0.75 8.77
N ASN A 58 -4.97 -0.69 8.53
CA ASN A 58 -3.96 -0.87 9.57
C ASN A 58 -2.76 0.10 9.46
N TYR A 59 -2.70 0.93 8.41
CA TYR A 59 -1.69 1.95 8.22
C TYR A 59 -2.32 3.25 7.71
N ALA A 60 -1.67 4.37 8.03
CA ALA A 60 -1.98 5.71 7.51
C ALA A 60 -0.70 6.37 7.00
N ILE A 61 -0.84 7.37 6.13
CA ILE A 61 0.30 8.19 5.70
C ILE A 61 0.45 9.40 6.62
N LYS A 62 1.62 9.53 7.26
CA LYS A 62 2.01 10.68 8.09
C LYS A 62 3.37 11.18 7.62
N ASP A 63 3.46 12.47 7.29
CA ASP A 63 4.67 13.11 6.76
C ASP A 63 5.30 12.33 5.59
N GLY A 64 4.45 11.84 4.68
CA GLY A 64 4.85 11.06 3.50
C GLY A 64 5.30 9.63 3.78
N LYS A 65 5.15 9.13 5.02
CA LYS A 65 5.58 7.78 5.44
C LYS A 65 4.40 6.96 5.93
N ALA A 66 4.43 5.67 5.62
CA ALA A 66 3.47 4.71 6.16
C ALA A 66 3.74 4.45 7.64
N VAL A 67 2.77 4.77 8.49
CA VAL A 67 2.82 4.57 9.94
C VAL A 67 1.68 3.63 10.33
N ARG A 68 2.00 2.61 11.14
CA ARG A 68 1.01 1.67 11.66
C ARG A 68 0.03 2.43 12.55
N ILE A 69 -1.27 2.20 12.38
CA ILE A 69 -2.26 2.72 13.31
C ILE A 69 -2.31 1.80 14.53
N GLU A 70 -2.28 2.39 15.73
CA GLU A 70 -2.62 1.64 16.94
C GLU A 70 -4.13 1.43 16.91
N MET A 71 -4.56 0.18 17.00
CA MET A 71 -5.95 -0.08 17.34
C MET A 71 -6.07 0.08 18.85
N GLU A 72 -6.95 0.96 19.33
CA GLU A 72 -7.40 0.90 20.72
C GLU A 72 -7.92 -0.53 20.96
N VAL A 73 -7.28 -1.23 21.90
CA VAL A 73 -7.67 -2.57 22.36
C VAL A 73 -8.88 -2.46 23.27
#